data_AF-A0A7W7MS76-F1
#
_entry.id   AF-A0A7W7MS76-F1
#
_cell.length_a   1.000
_cell.length_b   1.000
_cell.length_c   1.000
_cell.angle_alpha   90.00
_cell.angle_beta   90.00
_cell.angle_gamma   90.00
#
_symmetry.space_group_name_H-M   'P 1'
#
loop_
_entity.id
_entity.type
_entity.pdbx_description
1 polymer ?
#
loop_
_entity_poly.entity_id
_entity_poly.type
_entity_poly.pdbx_seq_one_letter_code
_entity_poly.pdbx_strand_id
1 'polypeptide(L)'
;MDPAAGPLQAFAFALRKVRIEAGSPTYRTLARSAGYSAATLSEAAGGTRKPTLDVVLAYVGACRGDTDEWRARWHDLTAELAQAPPAADPVPPPAEKVTVDRARRRPRRRYLVAAGIAAALPLAGLAVAVVRDRGGDPGCPSRPDGTAFTAVSYGAGARVRDGAARDAPIARTIPSGCTIGFVGYCLGEKIHDNTGGTPDIRWFKLPDGDVVASGIVHGNPPPDLAPVRCADDRPGPAAIALTAAADPARPDTVRLTAAGSRLDIVGFAALYHPEEPPTARRWRQVGFTEETADKPGFGVSWPLDGVAAGPEPVLIAAVACLGGDGPTTLLDARSAGTDPRRKRFAPVSLSAQEQAEAARAACTYPP
;
A
#
# COMPACT_ATOMS: atom_id res chain seq x y z
N MET A 1 17.99 25.73 6.57
CA MET A 1 16.65 26.02 6.02
C MET A 1 15.96 26.84 7.07
N ASP A 2 15.50 28.03 6.71
CA ASP A 2 14.75 28.91 7.61
C ASP A 2 13.26 28.53 7.55
N PRO A 3 12.65 28.02 8.65
CA PRO A 3 11.23 27.69 8.67
C PRO A 3 10.32 28.93 8.58
N ALA A 4 10.82 30.13 8.86
CA ALA A 4 10.04 31.38 8.78
C ALA A 4 9.96 31.95 7.35
N ALA A 5 10.67 31.36 6.39
CA ALA A 5 10.73 31.86 5.01
C ALA A 5 9.44 31.63 4.19
N GLY A 6 8.55 30.75 4.64
CA GLY A 6 7.28 30.47 3.98
C GLY A 6 6.70 29.09 4.33
N PRO A 7 5.43 28.82 3.95
CA PRO A 7 4.74 27.59 4.35
C PRO A 7 5.40 26.32 3.82
N LEU A 8 6.01 26.39 2.62
CA LEU A 8 6.72 25.27 2.05
C LEU A 8 8.04 24.96 2.78
N GLN A 9 8.75 25.99 3.24
CA GLN A 9 9.98 25.86 4.03
C GLN A 9 9.67 25.37 5.46
N ALA A 10 8.57 25.84 6.05
CA ALA A 10 8.07 25.33 7.33
C ALA A 10 7.70 23.84 7.25
N PHE A 11 6.99 23.43 6.20
CA PHE A 11 6.61 22.03 5.98
C PHE A 11 7.84 21.13 5.78
N ALA A 12 8.80 21.55 4.96
CA ALA A 12 10.04 20.79 4.75
C ALA A 12 10.91 20.72 6.02
N PHE A 13 10.91 21.78 6.85
CA PHE A 13 11.56 21.77 8.15
C PHE A 13 10.91 20.74 9.10
N ALA A 14 9.58 20.69 9.14
CA ALA A 14 8.85 19.69 9.92
C ALA A 14 9.13 18.25 9.44
N LEU A 15 9.25 18.02 8.12
CA LEU A 15 9.64 16.70 7.58
C LEU A 15 11.05 16.28 8.04
N ARG A 16 11.98 17.23 8.09
CA ARG A 16 13.32 16.96 8.63
C ARG A 16 13.28 16.62 10.12
N LYS A 17 12.38 17.23 10.88
CA LYS A 17 12.19 16.95 12.31
C LYS A 17 11.74 15.51 12.55
N VAL A 18 10.78 15.01 11.79
CA VAL A 18 10.34 13.59 11.85
C VAL A 18 11.51 12.64 11.60
N ARG A 19 12.36 12.95 10.62
CA ARG A 19 13.56 12.15 10.36
C ARG A 19 14.59 12.22 11.50
N ILE A 20 14.72 13.37 12.16
CA ILE A 20 15.60 13.52 13.33
C ILE A 20 15.10 12.66 14.48
N GLU A 21 13.79 12.71 14.76
CA GLU A 21 13.13 11.91 15.80
C GLU A 21 13.26 10.40 15.53
N ALA A 22 13.29 9.99 14.26
CA ALA A 22 13.56 8.62 13.83
C ALA A 22 15.05 8.20 13.90
N GLY A 23 15.92 9.00 14.50
CA GLY A 23 17.36 8.70 14.62
C GLY A 23 18.22 9.17 13.44
N SER A 24 17.72 10.12 12.64
CA SER A 24 18.44 10.73 11.50
C SER A 24 18.96 9.74 10.45
N PRO A 25 18.16 8.78 9.95
CA PRO A 25 18.59 7.90 8.87
C PRO A 25 19.00 8.70 7.63
N THR A 26 20.08 8.28 6.96
CA THR A 26 20.48 8.91 5.69
C THR A 26 19.38 8.74 4.65
N TYR A 27 19.28 9.64 3.66
CA TYR A 27 18.28 9.47 2.59
C TYR A 27 18.46 8.16 1.80
N ARG A 28 19.68 7.61 1.71
CA ARG A 28 19.93 6.28 1.13
C ARG A 28 19.37 5.16 2.00
N THR A 29 19.50 5.28 3.32
CA THR A 29 18.89 4.33 4.26
C THR A 29 17.37 4.41 4.17
N LEU A 30 16.81 5.62 4.18
CA LEU A 30 15.38 5.86 4.11
C LEU A 30 14.77 5.39 2.78
N ALA A 31 15.50 5.55 1.67
CA ALA A 31 15.08 5.07 0.35
C ALA A 31 14.83 3.56 0.28
N ARG A 32 15.55 2.77 1.10
CA ARG A 32 15.37 1.30 1.12
C ARG A 32 14.02 0.88 1.69
N SER A 33 13.44 1.66 2.60
CA SER A 33 12.13 1.39 3.20
C SER A 33 11.00 2.23 2.61
N ALA A 34 11.28 3.44 2.11
CA ALA A 34 10.26 4.36 1.61
C ALA A 34 9.83 4.10 0.14
N GLY A 35 10.53 3.23 -0.60
CA GLY A 35 10.20 2.96 -2.01
C GLY A 35 10.47 4.11 -3.00
N TYR A 36 11.08 5.21 -2.54
CA TYR A 36 11.48 6.37 -3.35
C TYR A 36 13.00 6.53 -3.40
N SER A 37 13.51 7.18 -4.46
CA SER A 37 14.94 7.46 -4.57
C SER A 37 15.42 8.41 -3.47
N ALA A 38 16.69 8.27 -3.06
CA ALA A 38 17.30 9.18 -2.07
C ALA A 38 17.26 10.65 -2.54
N ALA A 39 17.33 10.89 -3.86
CA ALA A 39 17.19 12.22 -4.43
C ALA A 39 15.78 12.78 -4.21
N THR A 40 14.74 12.00 -4.53
CA THR A 40 13.33 12.37 -4.32
C THR A 40 13.03 12.70 -2.85
N LEU A 41 13.50 11.87 -1.91
CA LEU A 41 13.32 12.10 -0.47
C LEU A 41 14.08 13.34 0.01
N SER A 42 15.27 13.59 -0.54
CA SER A 42 16.03 14.80 -0.27
C SER A 42 15.35 16.05 -0.80
N GLU A 43 14.75 15.98 -1.98
CA GLU A 43 13.98 17.08 -2.58
C GLU A 43 12.70 17.37 -1.80
N ALA A 44 12.00 16.34 -1.33
CA ALA A 44 10.80 16.49 -0.50
C ALA A 44 11.07 17.24 0.81
N ALA A 45 12.19 16.94 1.45
CA ALA A 45 12.70 17.67 2.61
C ALA A 45 13.49 18.93 2.23
N GLY A 46 13.46 19.36 0.96
CA GLY A 46 14.26 20.45 0.41
C GLY A 46 13.61 21.83 0.49
N GLY A 47 12.28 21.90 0.64
CA GLY A 47 11.54 23.17 0.79
C GLY A 47 11.54 24.07 -0.45
N THR A 48 11.93 23.53 -1.62
CA THR A 48 11.98 24.24 -2.90
C THR A 48 10.78 23.95 -3.78
N ARG A 49 10.19 22.75 -3.67
CA ARG A 49 8.95 22.35 -4.34
C ARG A 49 8.07 21.59 -3.36
N LYS A 50 6.75 21.76 -3.50
CA LYS A 50 5.77 20.99 -2.73
C LYS A 50 5.89 19.51 -3.07
N PRO A 51 6.23 18.63 -2.10
CA PRO A 51 6.25 17.19 -2.35
C PRO A 51 4.83 16.66 -2.62
N THR A 52 4.71 15.57 -3.37
CA THR A 52 3.43 14.86 -3.49
C THR A 52 3.05 14.23 -2.16
N LEU A 53 1.75 14.02 -1.94
CA LEU A 53 1.25 13.41 -0.71
C LEU A 53 1.93 12.05 -0.46
N ASP A 54 2.05 11.21 -1.48
CA ASP A 54 2.66 9.88 -1.36
C ASP A 54 4.13 9.95 -0.90
N VAL A 55 4.91 10.92 -1.39
CA VAL A 55 6.31 11.08 -0.97
C VAL A 55 6.38 11.50 0.49
N VAL A 56 5.44 12.33 0.96
CA VAL A 56 5.33 12.71 2.38
C VAL A 56 4.98 11.50 3.23
N LEU A 57 3.94 10.74 2.87
CA LEU A 57 3.50 9.59 3.64
C LEU A 57 4.56 8.48 3.68
N ALA A 58 5.22 8.19 2.55
CA ALA A 58 6.31 7.22 2.51
C ALA A 58 7.54 7.68 3.31
N TYR A 59 7.88 8.97 3.26
CA TYR A 59 8.95 9.54 4.07
C TYR A 59 8.65 9.39 5.56
N VAL A 60 7.43 9.75 5.98
CA VAL A 60 6.98 9.73 7.37
C VAL A 60 6.83 8.30 7.88
N GLY A 61 6.21 7.40 7.11
CA GLY A 61 6.08 5.99 7.43
C GLY A 61 7.43 5.28 7.54
N ALA A 62 8.37 5.57 6.64
CA ALA A 62 9.75 5.06 6.74
C ALA A 62 10.51 5.62 7.97
N CYS A 63 10.07 6.76 8.50
CA CYS A 63 10.51 7.33 9.77
C CYS A 63 9.66 6.88 10.97
N ARG A 64 8.64 6.04 10.78
CA ARG A 64 7.67 5.60 11.80
C ARG A 64 6.90 6.76 12.47
N GLY A 65 6.64 7.83 11.72
CA GLY A 65 5.76 8.92 12.16
C GLY A 65 4.29 8.66 11.81
N ASP A 66 3.41 9.50 12.34
CA ASP A 66 1.96 9.43 12.12
C ASP A 66 1.58 9.87 10.69
N THR A 67 1.20 8.92 9.84
CA THR A 67 0.86 9.23 8.44
C THR A 67 -0.46 9.98 8.29
N ASP A 68 -1.38 9.89 9.24
CA ASP A 68 -2.68 10.55 9.16
C ASP A 68 -2.56 12.03 9.51
N GLU A 69 -1.79 12.34 10.56
CA GLU A 69 -1.40 13.71 10.88
C GLU A 69 -0.70 14.38 9.67
N TRP A 70 0.22 13.66 9.05
CA TRP A 70 0.97 14.18 7.91
C TRP A 70 0.15 14.32 6.64
N ARG A 71 -0.90 13.51 6.47
CA ARG A 71 -1.90 13.71 5.40
C ARG A 71 -2.69 15.00 5.61
N ALA A 72 -3.17 15.24 6.83
CA ALA A 72 -3.88 16.47 7.16
C ALA A 72 -3.00 17.72 6.92
N ARG A 73 -1.77 17.71 7.45
CA ARG A 73 -0.79 18.79 7.24
C ARG A 73 -0.48 19.06 5.76
N TRP A 74 -0.46 18.02 4.93
CA TRP A 74 -0.25 18.18 3.49
C TRP A 74 -1.45 18.86 2.80
N HIS A 75 -2.68 18.54 3.22
CA HIS A 75 -3.87 19.23 2.74
C HIS A 75 -3.91 20.68 3.20
N ASP A 76 -3.52 20.97 4.43
CA ASP A 76 -3.40 22.35 4.94
C ASP A 76 -2.38 23.16 4.13
N LEU A 77 -1.18 22.60 3.88
CA LEU A 77 -0.19 23.21 3.00
C LEU A 77 -0.75 23.46 1.59
N THR A 78 -1.59 22.55 1.08
CA THR A 78 -2.24 22.72 -0.22
C THR A 78 -3.16 23.93 -0.23
N ALA A 79 -4.00 24.04 0.80
CA ALA A 79 -4.94 25.15 0.94
C ALA A 79 -4.21 26.48 1.14
N GLU A 80 -3.14 26.50 1.95
CA GLU A 80 -2.33 27.69 2.21
C GLU A 80 -1.59 28.18 0.96
N LEU A 81 -0.99 27.26 0.19
CA LEU A 81 -0.34 27.60 -1.08
C LEU A 81 -1.33 28.06 -2.17
N ALA A 82 -2.59 27.62 -2.10
CA ALA A 82 -3.65 28.08 -3.00
C ALA A 82 -4.20 29.46 -2.62
N GLN A 83 -4.06 29.87 -1.35
CA GLN A 83 -4.48 31.18 -0.83
C GLN A 83 -3.41 32.26 -0.99
N ALA A 84 -2.19 31.90 -1.37
CA ALA A 84 -1.15 32.87 -1.67
C ALA A 84 -1.55 33.69 -2.91
N PRO A 85 -1.55 35.04 -2.85
CA PRO A 85 -1.75 35.86 -4.03
C PRO A 85 -0.67 35.51 -5.07
N PRO A 86 -0.99 35.56 -6.38
CA PRO A 86 0.02 35.33 -7.40
C PRO A 86 1.18 36.30 -7.16
N ALA A 87 2.36 35.74 -6.88
CA ALA A 87 3.58 36.52 -6.91
C ALA A 87 3.67 37.14 -8.31
N ALA A 88 3.83 38.46 -8.38
CA ALA A 88 4.09 39.14 -9.64
C ALA A 88 5.26 38.43 -10.33
N ASP A 89 5.06 38.05 -11.59
CA ASP A 89 6.09 37.35 -12.37
C ASP A 89 7.41 38.12 -12.27
N PRO A 90 8.52 37.47 -11.87
CA PRO A 90 9.83 38.07 -12.04
C PRO A 90 10.05 38.23 -13.54
N VAL A 91 10.13 39.47 -14.00
CA VAL A 91 10.60 39.80 -15.34
C VAL A 91 11.96 39.11 -15.52
N PRO A 92 12.14 38.20 -16.50
CA PRO A 92 13.42 37.54 -16.69
C PRO A 92 14.47 38.58 -17.11
N PRO A 93 15.67 38.60 -16.50
CA PRO A 93 16.76 39.44 -16.98
C PRO A 93 17.16 39.00 -18.39
N PRO A 94 17.65 39.93 -19.24
CA PRO A 94 18.00 39.62 -20.61
C PRO A 94 19.12 38.59 -20.65
N ALA A 95 18.93 37.54 -21.45
CA ALA A 95 19.87 36.45 -21.61
C ALA A 95 21.19 36.93 -22.24
N GLU A 96 22.25 36.93 -21.44
CA GLU A 96 23.63 37.06 -21.92
C GLU A 96 24.03 35.74 -22.61
N LYS A 97 24.45 35.83 -23.87
CA LYS A 97 24.82 34.69 -24.70
C LYS A 97 26.18 34.15 -24.26
N VAL A 98 26.18 33.09 -23.45
CA VAL A 98 27.39 32.26 -23.27
C VAL A 98 27.55 31.37 -24.51
N THR A 99 28.60 31.66 -25.28
CA THR A 99 29.04 30.88 -26.41
C THR A 99 29.67 29.57 -25.92
N VAL A 100 29.09 28.43 -26.33
CA VAL A 100 29.77 27.13 -26.28
C VAL A 100 30.05 26.70 -27.72
N ASP A 101 31.33 26.64 -28.04
CA ASP A 101 31.86 26.27 -29.34
C ASP A 101 31.49 24.81 -29.66
N ARG A 102 30.73 24.60 -30.74
CA ARG A 102 30.39 23.27 -31.26
C ARG A 102 31.06 23.07 -32.61
N ALA A 103 32.04 22.19 -32.59
CA ALA A 103 32.76 21.69 -33.76
C ALA A 103 31.81 21.11 -34.83
N ARG A 104 31.91 21.72 -36.02
CA ARG A 104 31.85 21.15 -37.38
C ARG A 104 30.94 19.93 -37.61
N ARG A 105 29.78 20.15 -38.26
CA ARG A 105 29.28 19.27 -39.34
C ARG A 105 28.63 20.10 -40.47
N ARG A 106 28.89 19.66 -41.71
CA ARG A 106 28.71 20.36 -43.01
C ARG A 106 27.24 20.49 -43.47
N PRO A 107 26.89 21.46 -44.34
CA PRO A 107 25.50 21.76 -44.70
C PRO A 107 25.02 21.02 -45.95
N ARG A 108 23.72 20.72 -46.04
CA ARG A 108 23.04 20.45 -47.32
C ARG A 108 21.73 21.22 -47.44
N ARG A 109 21.79 22.18 -48.36
CA ARG A 109 20.79 22.81 -49.25
C ARG A 109 19.33 22.96 -48.80
N ARG A 110 18.97 24.24 -48.82
CA ARG A 110 17.65 24.89 -48.79
C ARG A 110 16.70 24.42 -49.88
N TYR A 111 15.40 24.38 -49.56
CA TYR A 111 14.34 24.81 -50.46
C TYR A 111 13.38 25.73 -49.69
N LEU A 112 13.17 26.93 -50.25
CA LEU A 112 12.12 27.88 -49.91
C LEU A 112 10.99 27.66 -50.91
N VAL A 113 9.74 27.55 -50.45
CA VAL A 113 8.57 27.97 -51.24
C VAL A 113 7.60 28.71 -50.32
N ALA A 114 7.11 29.82 -50.85
CA ALA A 114 6.42 30.90 -50.17
C ALA A 114 4.89 30.70 -50.06
N ALA A 115 4.30 31.65 -49.34
CA ALA A 115 2.90 31.80 -48.93
C ALA A 115 1.87 31.98 -50.06
N GLY A 116 0.58 31.78 -49.71
CA GLY A 116 -0.59 32.09 -50.54
C GLY A 116 -1.93 32.09 -49.79
N ILE A 117 -2.19 33.18 -49.06
CA ILE A 117 -3.44 33.97 -48.88
C ILE A 117 -4.86 33.33 -49.05
N ALA A 118 -5.64 33.45 -47.96
CA ALA A 118 -7.04 33.89 -47.74
C ALA A 118 -8.32 33.14 -48.20
N ALA A 119 -9.30 33.23 -47.27
CA ALA A 119 -10.72 33.61 -47.43
C ALA A 119 -11.83 32.54 -47.19
N ALA A 120 -12.51 32.73 -46.05
CA ALA A 120 -13.95 32.64 -45.75
C ALA A 120 -14.90 31.60 -46.42
N LEU A 121 -15.38 30.68 -45.56
CA LEU A 121 -16.74 30.07 -45.36
C LEU A 121 -17.89 30.42 -46.34
N PRO A 122 -18.86 29.50 -46.62
CA PRO A 122 -19.81 29.02 -45.58
C PRO A 122 -20.45 27.61 -45.74
N LEU A 123 -21.28 27.27 -44.74
CA LEU A 123 -22.35 26.24 -44.70
C LEU A 123 -21.97 24.78 -44.47
N ALA A 124 -22.27 24.28 -43.26
CA ALA A 124 -23.32 23.27 -43.04
C ALA A 124 -23.35 22.91 -41.55
N GLY A 125 -24.55 22.90 -40.96
CA GLY A 125 -24.76 22.38 -39.61
C GLY A 125 -24.41 20.90 -39.56
N LEU A 126 -23.19 20.60 -39.12
CA LEU A 126 -22.85 19.28 -38.62
C LEU A 126 -23.28 19.28 -37.16
N ALA A 127 -24.38 18.59 -36.87
CA ALA A 127 -24.65 18.13 -35.52
C ALA A 127 -23.43 17.31 -35.10
N VAL A 128 -22.50 17.92 -34.38
CA VAL A 128 -21.50 17.20 -33.61
C VAL A 128 -22.32 16.46 -32.56
N ALA A 129 -22.69 15.23 -32.88
CA ALA A 129 -22.91 14.24 -31.85
C ALA A 129 -21.65 14.30 -31.00
N VAL A 130 -21.75 14.96 -29.84
CA VAL A 130 -20.79 14.78 -28.77
C VAL A 130 -20.99 13.33 -28.35
N VAL A 131 -20.34 12.42 -29.09
CA VAL A 131 -19.92 11.16 -28.53
C VAL A 131 -19.12 11.60 -27.33
N ARG A 132 -19.73 11.51 -26.15
CA ARG A 132 -19.00 11.46 -24.90
C ARG A 132 -18.07 10.27 -25.04
N ASP A 133 -16.91 10.54 -25.62
CA ASP A 133 -15.77 9.68 -25.50
C ASP A 133 -15.59 9.52 -24.00
N ARG A 134 -15.79 8.29 -23.51
CA ARG A 134 -15.46 7.96 -22.13
C ARG A 134 -13.94 8.00 -22.08
N GLY A 135 -13.41 9.22 -21.96
CA GLY A 135 -11.99 9.52 -22.03
C GLY A 135 -11.24 8.65 -21.04
N GLY A 136 -10.58 7.61 -21.56
CA GLY A 136 -9.50 6.98 -20.84
C GLY A 136 -8.37 8.00 -20.76
N ASP A 137 -7.81 8.19 -19.57
CA ASP A 137 -6.59 8.97 -19.41
C ASP A 137 -5.50 8.43 -20.35
N PRO A 138 -4.70 9.30 -21.02
CA PRO A 138 -3.65 8.86 -21.92
C PRO A 138 -2.70 7.86 -21.24
N GLY A 139 -2.68 6.61 -21.70
CA GLY A 139 -1.82 5.55 -21.19
C GLY A 139 -2.46 4.61 -20.16
N CYS A 140 -3.70 4.86 -19.73
CA CYS A 140 -4.44 3.89 -18.92
C CYS A 140 -5.06 2.79 -19.79
N PRO A 141 -5.00 1.50 -19.36
CA PRO A 141 -5.61 0.41 -20.11
C PRO A 141 -7.13 0.54 -20.11
N SER A 142 -7.75 0.15 -21.22
CA SER A 142 -9.20 -0.05 -21.29
C SER A 142 -9.61 -1.18 -20.34
N ARG A 143 -10.79 -1.06 -19.73
CA ARG A 143 -11.34 -2.15 -18.90
C ARG A 143 -11.70 -3.35 -19.80
N PRO A 144 -11.13 -4.54 -19.58
CA PRO A 144 -11.44 -5.70 -20.39
C PRO A 144 -12.83 -6.28 -20.09
N ASP A 145 -13.45 -6.90 -21.09
CA ASP A 145 -14.62 -7.75 -20.88
C ASP A 145 -14.26 -8.92 -19.95
N GLY A 146 -15.19 -9.32 -19.07
CA GLY A 146 -14.93 -10.36 -18.08
C GLY A 146 -14.04 -9.93 -16.90
N THR A 147 -13.88 -8.62 -16.66
CA THR A 147 -13.25 -8.09 -15.44
C THR A 147 -13.93 -8.66 -14.19
N ALA A 148 -13.20 -9.42 -13.38
CA ALA A 148 -13.65 -9.95 -12.09
C ALA A 148 -13.64 -8.87 -11.00
N PHE A 149 -12.60 -8.01 -11.00
CA PHE A 149 -12.47 -6.89 -10.07
C PHE A 149 -11.53 -5.82 -10.62
N THR A 150 -11.49 -4.66 -9.95
CA THR A 150 -10.64 -3.53 -10.34
C THR A 150 -9.74 -3.10 -9.21
N ALA A 151 -8.55 -2.60 -9.54
CA ALA A 151 -7.68 -1.90 -8.60
C ALA A 151 -7.09 -0.64 -9.25
N VAL A 152 -6.69 0.33 -8.43
CA VAL A 152 -6.13 1.60 -8.87
C VAL A 152 -4.61 1.58 -8.70
N SER A 153 -3.86 1.82 -9.77
CA SER A 153 -2.41 2.00 -9.67
C SER A 153 -2.05 3.31 -8.97
N TYR A 154 -0.97 3.31 -8.19
CA TYR A 154 -0.52 4.51 -7.46
C TYR A 154 1.01 4.66 -7.50
N GLY A 155 1.52 5.74 -6.90
CA GLY A 155 2.96 6.01 -6.82
C GLY A 155 3.65 6.02 -8.19
N ALA A 156 4.58 5.09 -8.40
CA ALA A 156 5.36 4.94 -9.64
C ALA A 156 4.61 4.21 -10.77
N GLY A 157 3.34 3.84 -10.56
CA GLY A 157 2.56 3.02 -11.48
C GLY A 157 2.67 1.52 -11.19
N ALA A 158 1.84 0.73 -11.89
CA ALA A 158 1.79 -0.70 -11.72
C ALA A 158 2.72 -1.40 -12.72
N ARG A 159 3.76 -2.07 -12.20
CA ARG A 159 4.66 -2.91 -13.00
C ARG A 159 3.95 -4.21 -13.33
N VAL A 160 3.69 -4.40 -14.61
CA VAL A 160 3.11 -5.63 -15.16
C VAL A 160 4.23 -6.59 -15.51
N ARG A 161 4.14 -7.82 -15.03
CA ARG A 161 5.16 -8.85 -15.18
C ARG A 161 4.61 -10.08 -15.86
N ASP A 162 5.47 -10.83 -16.53
CA ASP A 162 5.13 -12.11 -17.15
C ASP A 162 5.06 -13.29 -16.15
N GLY A 163 5.40 -13.05 -14.87
CA GLY A 163 5.35 -14.04 -13.79
C GLY A 163 5.13 -13.42 -12.41
N ALA A 164 4.61 -14.23 -11.48
CA ALA A 164 4.27 -13.83 -10.12
C ALA A 164 5.48 -13.81 -9.17
N ALA A 165 6.59 -13.26 -9.65
CA ALA A 165 7.85 -13.11 -8.93
C ALA A 165 8.43 -11.70 -9.11
N ARG A 166 9.22 -11.24 -8.14
CA ARG A 166 9.78 -9.88 -8.13
C ARG A 166 10.86 -9.69 -9.19
N ASP A 167 11.56 -10.75 -9.55
CA ASP A 167 12.60 -10.78 -10.58
C ASP A 167 12.08 -11.17 -11.97
N ALA A 168 10.82 -11.61 -12.09
CA ALA A 168 10.16 -11.86 -13.37
C ALA A 168 10.21 -10.60 -14.26
N PRO A 169 10.51 -10.72 -15.57
CA PRO A 169 10.57 -9.60 -16.50
C PRO A 169 9.36 -8.65 -16.41
N ILE A 170 9.64 -7.34 -16.49
CA ILE A 170 8.58 -6.32 -16.57
C ILE A 170 8.19 -6.17 -18.04
N ALA A 171 6.98 -6.59 -18.39
CA ALA A 171 6.44 -6.46 -19.74
C ALA A 171 6.09 -5.00 -20.05
N ARG A 172 5.46 -4.30 -19.10
CA ARG A 172 5.08 -2.88 -19.21
C ARG A 172 4.83 -2.26 -17.84
N THR A 173 4.72 -0.93 -17.80
CA THR A 173 4.30 -0.20 -16.61
C THR A 173 3.02 0.58 -16.93
N ILE A 174 1.94 0.30 -16.20
CA ILE A 174 0.72 1.08 -16.26
C ILE A 174 0.93 2.35 -15.42
N PRO A 175 0.63 3.56 -15.93
CA PRO A 175 0.77 4.81 -15.17
C PRO A 175 0.01 4.77 -13.83
N SER A 176 0.37 5.64 -12.89
CA SER A 176 -0.42 5.84 -11.67
C SER A 176 -1.76 6.53 -11.98
N GLY A 177 -2.75 6.32 -11.13
CA GLY A 177 -4.11 6.85 -11.29
C GLY A 177 -5.01 6.03 -12.20
N CYS A 178 -4.51 4.95 -12.81
CA CYS A 178 -5.31 4.12 -13.70
C CYS A 178 -6.17 3.13 -12.92
N THR A 179 -7.46 3.04 -13.27
CA THR A 179 -8.31 1.92 -12.85
C THR A 179 -8.06 0.73 -13.78
N ILE A 180 -7.47 -0.32 -13.24
CA ILE A 180 -7.07 -1.52 -13.97
C ILE A 180 -8.11 -2.61 -13.70
N GLY A 181 -8.59 -3.29 -14.75
CA GLY A 181 -9.46 -4.46 -14.63
C GLY A 181 -8.66 -5.76 -14.65
N PHE A 182 -8.94 -6.65 -13.69
CA PHE A 182 -8.29 -7.94 -13.54
C PHE A 182 -9.30 -9.07 -13.75
N VAL A 183 -8.84 -10.18 -14.34
CA VAL A 183 -9.67 -11.36 -14.63
C VAL A 183 -9.57 -12.45 -13.56
N GLY A 184 -8.68 -12.26 -12.58
CA GLY A 184 -8.44 -13.20 -11.48
C GLY A 184 -7.20 -12.80 -10.70
N TYR A 185 -6.73 -13.68 -9.82
CA TYR A 185 -5.43 -13.55 -9.16
C TYR A 185 -4.80 -14.92 -8.96
N CYS A 186 -3.49 -14.97 -8.80
CA CYS A 186 -2.73 -16.14 -8.39
C CYS A 186 -1.94 -15.85 -7.11
N LEU A 187 -1.34 -16.88 -6.53
CA LEU A 187 -0.45 -16.74 -5.38
C LEU A 187 0.99 -16.80 -5.87
N GLY A 188 1.79 -15.79 -5.56
CA GLY A 188 3.17 -15.66 -6.03
C GLY A 188 4.12 -15.33 -4.91
N GLU A 189 5.28 -14.75 -5.23
CA GLU A 189 6.25 -14.25 -4.25
C GLU A 189 5.59 -13.24 -3.30
N LYS A 190 5.98 -13.27 -2.02
CA LYS A 190 5.58 -12.28 -1.02
C LYS A 190 6.17 -10.91 -1.36
N ILE A 191 5.29 -9.94 -1.57
CA ILE A 191 5.60 -8.53 -1.78
C ILE A 191 5.09 -7.73 -0.59
N HIS A 192 5.80 -6.68 -0.20
CA HIS A 192 5.34 -5.79 0.87
C HIS A 192 4.48 -4.68 0.25
N ASP A 193 3.23 -4.58 0.67
CA ASP A 193 2.35 -3.43 0.43
C ASP A 193 2.77 -2.30 1.36
N ASN A 194 3.50 -1.33 0.81
CA ASN A 194 3.98 -0.18 1.58
C ASN A 194 2.84 0.77 2.01
N THR A 195 1.68 0.73 1.35
CA THR A 195 0.56 1.58 1.72
C THR A 195 -0.22 0.97 2.88
N GLY A 196 -0.52 -0.32 2.78
CA GLY A 196 -1.20 -1.08 3.84
C GLY A 196 -0.27 -1.52 4.97
N GLY A 197 1.06 -1.34 4.84
CA GLY A 197 2.04 -1.78 5.82
C GLY A 197 2.06 -3.30 6.05
N THR A 198 1.61 -4.08 5.07
CA THR A 198 1.42 -5.52 5.19
C THR A 198 2.12 -6.29 4.07
N PRO A 199 2.62 -7.51 4.32
CA PRO A 199 2.91 -8.43 3.24
C PRO A 199 1.64 -8.81 2.44
N ASP A 200 1.82 -9.13 1.17
CA ASP A 200 0.79 -9.69 0.30
C ASP A 200 1.44 -10.70 -0.65
N ILE A 201 0.81 -11.86 -0.81
CA ILE A 201 1.25 -12.91 -1.75
C ILE A 201 0.35 -13.01 -2.98
N ARG A 202 -0.66 -12.14 -3.11
CA ARG A 202 -1.58 -12.11 -4.24
C ARG A 202 -1.00 -11.32 -5.41
N TRP A 203 -1.16 -11.90 -6.59
CA TRP A 203 -0.75 -11.32 -7.86
C TRP A 203 -1.96 -11.29 -8.80
N PHE A 204 -2.41 -10.10 -9.16
CA PHE A 204 -3.63 -9.90 -9.92
C PHE A 204 -3.38 -10.10 -11.41
N LYS A 205 -4.22 -10.92 -12.04
CA LYS A 205 -4.03 -11.44 -13.39
C LYS A 205 -4.76 -10.56 -14.41
N LEU A 206 -4.03 -10.21 -15.46
CA LEU A 206 -4.54 -9.51 -16.64
C LEU A 206 -4.99 -10.54 -17.72
N PRO A 207 -5.83 -10.13 -18.69
CA PRO A 207 -6.35 -11.04 -19.72
C PRO A 207 -5.28 -11.72 -20.58
N ASP A 208 -4.13 -11.06 -20.77
CA ASP A 208 -2.97 -11.55 -21.52
C ASP A 208 -2.14 -12.60 -20.74
N GLY A 209 -2.46 -12.83 -19.47
CA GLY A 209 -1.76 -13.77 -18.60
C GLY A 209 -0.70 -13.13 -17.71
N ASP A 210 -0.31 -11.88 -18.01
CA ASP A 210 0.58 -11.09 -17.18
C ASP A 210 -0.06 -10.79 -15.82
N VAL A 211 0.78 -10.41 -14.85
CA VAL A 211 0.36 -10.17 -13.47
C VAL A 211 0.90 -8.87 -12.90
N VAL A 212 0.16 -8.33 -11.94
CA VAL A 212 0.55 -7.16 -11.13
C VAL A 212 0.52 -7.57 -9.67
N ALA A 213 1.57 -7.26 -8.90
CA ALA A 213 1.57 -7.52 -7.47
C ALA A 213 0.48 -6.68 -6.77
N SER A 214 -0.27 -7.29 -5.84
CA SER A 214 -1.33 -6.60 -5.10
C SER A 214 -0.79 -5.37 -4.35
N GLY A 215 0.38 -5.48 -3.71
CA GLY A 215 0.98 -4.39 -2.92
C GLY A 215 1.50 -3.17 -3.69
N ILE A 216 1.15 -3.01 -4.98
CA ILE A 216 1.40 -1.81 -5.78
C ILE A 216 0.13 -1.26 -6.47
N VAL A 217 -1.05 -1.79 -6.12
CA VAL A 217 -2.36 -1.33 -6.60
C VAL A 217 -3.38 -1.34 -5.45
N HIS A 218 -4.31 -0.38 -5.43
CA HIS A 218 -5.36 -0.32 -4.41
C HIS A 218 -6.64 -0.98 -4.90
N GLY A 219 -6.98 -2.12 -4.31
CA GLY A 219 -8.19 -2.86 -4.60
C GLY A 219 -8.01 -4.31 -4.20
N ASN A 220 -9.08 -4.92 -3.68
CA ASN A 220 -9.07 -6.31 -3.28
C ASN A 220 -9.96 -7.15 -4.22
N PRO A 221 -9.57 -8.41 -4.49
CA PRO A 221 -10.48 -9.36 -5.10
C PRO A 221 -11.74 -9.56 -4.23
N PRO A 222 -12.86 -10.00 -4.82
CA PRO A 222 -14.03 -10.43 -4.06
C PRO A 222 -13.65 -11.55 -3.08
N PRO A 223 -14.23 -11.59 -1.86
CA PRO A 223 -13.83 -12.56 -0.83
C PRO A 223 -13.96 -14.03 -1.23
N ASP A 224 -14.87 -14.35 -2.15
CA ASP A 224 -15.17 -15.68 -2.64
C ASP A 224 -14.38 -16.06 -3.91
N LEU A 225 -13.61 -15.12 -4.47
CA LEU A 225 -12.79 -15.41 -5.65
C LEU A 225 -11.61 -16.30 -5.25
N ALA A 226 -11.54 -17.50 -5.82
CA ALA A 226 -10.43 -18.43 -5.61
C ALA A 226 -9.20 -18.06 -6.48
N PRO A 227 -7.98 -18.37 -6.02
CA PRO A 227 -6.79 -18.17 -6.83
C PRO A 227 -6.77 -19.11 -8.04
N VAL A 228 -6.33 -18.60 -9.17
CA VAL A 228 -6.10 -19.35 -10.42
C VAL A 228 -4.60 -19.55 -10.65
N ARG A 229 -4.24 -20.39 -11.63
CA ARG A 229 -2.84 -20.60 -12.01
C ARG A 229 -2.28 -19.44 -12.86
N CYS A 230 -1.02 -19.13 -12.66
CA CYS A 230 -0.22 -18.20 -13.48
C CYS A 230 1.25 -18.66 -13.52
N ALA A 231 2.08 -18.00 -14.35
CA ALA A 231 3.52 -18.26 -14.35
C ALA A 231 4.14 -17.86 -13.00
N ASP A 232 5.10 -18.67 -12.53
CA ASP A 232 5.78 -18.54 -11.23
C ASP A 232 4.88 -18.55 -10.00
N ASP A 233 3.67 -19.10 -10.13
CA ASP A 233 2.77 -19.25 -9.00
C ASP A 233 3.26 -20.30 -7.98
N ARG A 234 2.85 -20.11 -6.73
CA ARG A 234 3.19 -20.94 -5.60
C ARG A 234 1.92 -21.54 -4.99
N PRO A 235 1.99 -22.75 -4.43
CA PRO A 235 0.87 -23.31 -3.70
C PRO A 235 0.60 -22.49 -2.43
N GLY A 236 -0.68 -22.33 -2.08
CA GLY A 236 -1.10 -21.61 -0.88
C GLY A 236 -0.81 -22.36 0.44
N PRO A 237 -1.12 -21.72 1.58
CA PRO A 237 -0.89 -22.28 2.90
C PRO A 237 -1.64 -23.61 3.09
N ALA A 238 -1.00 -24.57 3.77
CA ALA A 238 -1.47 -25.95 3.82
C ALA A 238 -1.82 -26.47 5.21
N ALA A 239 -1.08 -26.04 6.22
CA ALA A 239 -1.32 -26.41 7.61
C ALA A 239 -0.96 -25.25 8.53
N ILE A 240 -1.70 -25.10 9.63
CA ILE A 240 -1.43 -24.15 10.70
C ILE A 240 -1.77 -24.80 12.04
N ALA A 241 -0.96 -24.49 13.05
CA ALA A 241 -1.17 -24.88 14.44
C ALA A 241 -0.86 -23.68 15.33
N LEU A 242 -1.81 -23.29 16.15
CA LEU A 242 -1.71 -22.21 17.14
C LEU A 242 -1.25 -22.79 18.47
N THR A 243 -0.19 -22.21 19.02
CA THR A 243 0.22 -22.39 20.41
C THR A 243 0.11 -21.06 21.16
N ALA A 244 -0.30 -21.13 22.41
CA ALA A 244 -0.39 -19.99 23.29
C ALA A 244 0.28 -20.33 24.62
N ALA A 245 1.15 -19.44 25.07
CA ALA A 245 1.85 -19.57 26.33
C ALA A 245 1.91 -18.20 26.99
N ALA A 246 1.81 -18.14 28.31
CA ALA A 246 2.03 -16.88 28.98
C ALA A 246 3.49 -16.46 28.94
N ASP A 247 3.72 -15.15 28.89
CA ASP A 247 5.04 -14.57 28.99
C ASP A 247 5.54 -14.65 30.45
N PRO A 248 6.65 -15.36 30.74
CA PRO A 248 7.18 -15.44 32.10
C PRO A 248 7.64 -14.08 32.64
N ALA A 249 8.05 -13.17 31.76
CA ALA A 249 8.52 -11.84 32.14
C ALA A 249 7.37 -10.82 32.28
N ARG A 250 6.20 -11.11 31.68
CA ARG A 250 5.02 -10.24 31.69
C ARG A 250 3.77 -11.07 32.01
N PRO A 251 3.38 -11.17 33.30
CA PRO A 251 2.31 -12.05 33.75
C PRO A 251 0.93 -11.78 33.12
N ASP A 252 0.72 -10.58 32.61
CA ASP A 252 -0.46 -10.05 31.91
C ASP A 252 -0.41 -10.24 30.38
N THR A 253 0.64 -10.85 29.86
CA THR A 253 0.86 -11.01 28.42
C THR A 253 0.82 -12.49 28.03
N VAL A 254 0.14 -12.78 26.92
CA VAL A 254 0.15 -14.09 26.26
C VAL A 254 0.96 -13.99 24.98
N ARG A 255 1.93 -14.88 24.82
CA ARG A 255 2.61 -15.11 23.55
C ARG A 255 1.81 -16.10 22.73
N LEU A 256 1.33 -15.63 21.58
CA LEU A 256 0.72 -16.48 20.56
C LEU A 256 1.76 -16.78 19.50
N THR A 257 1.83 -18.04 19.10
CA THR A 257 2.73 -18.50 18.03
C THR A 257 1.98 -19.43 17.09
N ALA A 258 2.27 -19.31 15.79
CA ALA A 258 1.76 -20.21 14.78
C ALA A 258 2.91 -20.90 14.05
N ALA A 259 2.71 -22.19 13.75
CA ALA A 259 3.62 -22.98 12.94
C ALA A 259 2.82 -23.83 11.96
N GLY A 260 3.44 -24.25 10.87
CA GLY A 260 2.74 -24.96 9.82
C GLY A 260 3.55 -25.09 8.55
N SER A 261 2.88 -25.38 7.44
CA SER A 261 3.54 -25.54 6.14
C SER A 261 2.98 -24.55 5.12
N ARG A 262 3.90 -23.93 4.36
CA ARG A 262 3.62 -22.91 3.34
C ARG A 262 2.90 -21.67 3.90
N LEU A 263 3.23 -21.28 5.12
CA LEU A 263 2.76 -20.04 5.71
C LEU A 263 3.69 -18.90 5.27
N ASP A 264 3.13 -17.83 4.70
CA ASP A 264 3.85 -16.59 4.42
C ASP A 264 3.44 -15.48 5.41
N ILE A 265 2.15 -15.50 5.82
CA ILE A 265 1.49 -14.46 6.61
C ILE A 265 0.50 -15.14 7.57
N VAL A 266 0.53 -14.74 8.85
CA VAL A 266 -0.41 -15.22 9.87
C VAL A 266 -1.02 -14.04 10.61
N GLY A 267 -2.35 -13.98 10.59
CA GLY A 267 -3.17 -13.12 11.43
C GLY A 267 -3.60 -13.85 12.70
N PHE A 268 -3.68 -13.12 13.81
CA PHE A 268 -4.20 -13.59 15.08
C PHE A 268 -5.43 -12.76 15.45
N ALA A 269 -6.47 -13.41 15.95
CA ALA A 269 -7.67 -12.75 16.45
C ALA A 269 -8.14 -13.37 17.77
N ALA A 270 -8.86 -12.59 18.57
CA ALA A 270 -9.47 -13.06 19.81
C ALA A 270 -10.93 -12.61 19.94
N LEU A 271 -11.77 -13.47 20.51
CA LEU A 271 -13.18 -13.21 20.82
C LEU A 271 -13.34 -12.93 22.31
N TYR A 272 -13.61 -11.68 22.65
CA TYR A 272 -13.80 -11.24 24.04
C TYR A 272 -14.74 -10.02 24.12
N HIS A 273 -15.12 -9.65 25.34
CA HIS A 273 -15.90 -8.44 25.64
C HIS A 273 -14.95 -7.25 25.80
N PRO A 274 -15.01 -6.23 24.92
CA PRO A 274 -13.98 -5.21 24.86
C PRO A 274 -14.20 -3.98 25.77
N GLU A 275 -15.41 -3.80 26.32
CA GLU A 275 -15.82 -2.58 27.03
C GLU A 275 -16.71 -2.91 28.22
N GLU A 276 -16.72 -2.03 29.23
CA GLU A 276 -17.70 -2.03 30.32
C GLU A 276 -18.70 -0.86 30.14
N PRO A 277 -20.02 -1.10 30.15
CA PRO A 277 -20.69 -2.40 30.22
C PRO A 277 -20.61 -3.16 28.87
N PRO A 278 -20.41 -4.49 28.88
CA PRO A 278 -20.30 -5.27 27.65
C PRO A 278 -21.61 -5.29 26.86
N THR A 279 -21.57 -4.97 25.57
CA THR A 279 -22.74 -5.10 24.68
C THR A 279 -22.79 -6.46 23.98
N ALA A 280 -21.64 -6.99 23.55
CA ALA A 280 -21.47 -8.34 22.99
C ALA A 280 -19.98 -8.69 22.85
N ARG A 281 -19.66 -9.98 22.76
CA ARG A 281 -18.31 -10.43 22.35
C ARG A 281 -18.11 -10.14 20.87
N ARG A 282 -16.89 -9.76 20.47
CA ARG A 282 -16.52 -9.59 19.06
C ARG A 282 -15.11 -10.10 18.80
N TRP A 283 -14.92 -10.70 17.62
CA TRP A 283 -13.59 -11.03 17.13
C TRP A 283 -12.83 -9.73 16.84
N ARG A 284 -11.65 -9.59 17.42
CA ARG A 284 -10.75 -8.45 17.21
C ARG A 284 -9.37 -8.95 16.81
N GLN A 285 -8.73 -8.21 15.92
CA GLN A 285 -7.35 -8.50 15.54
C GLN A 285 -6.44 -8.32 16.76
N VAL A 286 -5.59 -9.32 16.99
CA VAL A 286 -4.54 -9.33 18.01
C VAL A 286 -3.19 -9.00 17.38
N GLY A 287 -2.97 -9.44 16.15
CA GLY A 287 -1.84 -8.99 15.37
C GLY A 287 -1.75 -9.67 14.01
N PHE A 288 -0.91 -9.12 13.15
CA PHE A 288 -0.69 -9.57 11.78
C PHE A 288 0.81 -9.71 11.58
N THR A 289 1.27 -10.89 11.20
CA THR A 289 2.70 -11.23 11.21
C THR A 289 3.15 -11.88 9.93
N GLU A 290 4.43 -11.73 9.66
CA GLU A 290 5.13 -12.38 8.58
C GLU A 290 6.43 -12.98 9.09
N GLU A 291 6.90 -14.01 8.39
CA GLU A 291 8.23 -14.54 8.59
C GLU A 291 9.24 -13.80 7.71
N THR A 292 10.31 -13.31 8.34
CA THR A 292 11.45 -12.69 7.64
C THR A 292 12.75 -13.38 8.07
N ALA A 293 13.82 -13.17 7.32
CA ALA A 293 15.13 -13.76 7.64
C ALA A 293 15.65 -13.36 9.03
N ASP A 294 15.29 -12.16 9.50
CA ASP A 294 15.65 -11.61 10.81
C ASP A 294 14.64 -11.96 11.93
N LYS A 295 13.41 -12.33 11.57
CA LYS A 295 12.35 -12.70 12.51
C LYS A 295 11.68 -14.00 12.05
N PRO A 296 12.29 -15.17 12.36
CA PRO A 296 11.73 -16.46 11.98
C PRO A 296 10.45 -16.77 12.76
N GLY A 297 9.54 -17.48 12.09
CA GLY A 297 8.25 -17.89 12.64
C GLY A 297 7.21 -16.78 12.79
N PHE A 298 6.01 -17.18 13.20
CA PHE A 298 4.84 -16.30 13.34
C PHE A 298 4.48 -16.16 14.81
N GLY A 299 4.62 -14.95 15.37
CA GLY A 299 4.27 -14.75 16.77
C GLY A 299 4.02 -13.30 17.17
N VAL A 300 3.09 -13.16 18.11
CA VAL A 300 2.66 -11.88 18.69
C VAL A 300 2.64 -11.96 20.21
N SER A 301 2.97 -10.84 20.85
CA SER A 301 2.73 -10.65 22.28
C SER A 301 1.41 -9.91 22.44
N TRP A 302 0.46 -10.54 23.10
CA TRP A 302 -0.87 -9.99 23.33
C TRP A 302 -1.04 -9.59 24.79
N PRO A 303 -1.10 -8.28 25.12
CA PRO A 303 -1.47 -7.83 26.45
C PRO A 303 -2.96 -8.15 26.70
N LEU A 304 -3.27 -8.69 27.88
CA LEU A 304 -4.63 -9.03 28.29
C LEU A 304 -5.38 -7.84 28.93
N ASP A 305 -4.83 -6.63 28.83
CA ASP A 305 -5.45 -5.41 29.34
C ASP A 305 -6.81 -5.18 28.69
N GLY A 306 -7.84 -4.89 29.50
CA GLY A 306 -9.20 -4.68 29.01
C GLY A 306 -9.91 -5.95 28.53
N VAL A 307 -9.30 -7.13 28.64
CA VAL A 307 -10.01 -8.40 28.48
C VAL A 307 -10.83 -8.63 29.75
N ALA A 308 -12.12 -8.30 29.71
CA ALA A 308 -13.01 -8.53 30.83
C ALA A 308 -13.04 -10.02 31.21
N ALA A 309 -12.90 -10.31 32.51
CA ALA A 309 -13.09 -11.66 33.05
C ALA A 309 -14.58 -12.03 32.98
N GLY A 310 -15.01 -12.45 31.79
CA GLY A 310 -16.36 -12.95 31.56
C GLY A 310 -16.52 -14.39 32.07
N PRO A 311 -17.77 -14.85 32.24
CA PRO A 311 -18.07 -16.25 32.55
C PRO A 311 -17.72 -17.21 31.40
N GLU A 312 -17.53 -16.68 30.19
CA GLU A 312 -17.18 -17.44 29.00
C GLU A 312 -15.66 -17.42 28.72
N PRO A 313 -15.09 -18.52 28.22
CA PRO A 313 -13.70 -18.56 27.84
C PRO A 313 -13.42 -17.64 26.65
N VAL A 314 -12.26 -16.98 26.67
CA VAL A 314 -11.74 -16.22 25.53
C VAL A 314 -11.35 -17.20 24.43
N LEU A 315 -11.84 -16.99 23.21
CA LEU A 315 -11.41 -17.78 22.05
C LEU A 315 -10.31 -17.01 21.32
N ILE A 316 -9.30 -17.73 20.84
CA ILE A 316 -8.15 -17.19 20.14
C ILE A 316 -7.98 -18.02 18.86
N ALA A 317 -7.74 -17.37 17.74
CA ALA A 317 -7.50 -18.02 16.45
C ALA A 317 -6.21 -17.51 15.83
N ALA A 318 -5.48 -18.42 15.17
CA ALA A 318 -4.46 -18.07 14.18
C ALA A 318 -4.97 -18.48 12.80
N VAL A 319 -4.81 -17.60 11.82
CA VAL A 319 -5.37 -17.74 10.48
C VAL A 319 -4.25 -17.48 9.48
N ALA A 320 -4.10 -18.38 8.50
CA ALA A 320 -3.21 -18.11 7.38
C ALA A 320 -3.86 -17.05 6.47
N CYS A 321 -3.14 -15.96 6.21
CA CYS A 321 -3.62 -14.86 5.38
C CYS A 321 -2.87 -14.83 4.03
N LEU A 322 -3.50 -14.25 3.02
CA LEU A 322 -2.88 -13.97 1.72
C LEU A 322 -2.36 -12.53 1.62
N GLY A 323 -2.82 -11.66 2.51
CA GLY A 323 -2.53 -10.22 2.57
C GLY A 323 -3.58 -9.53 3.45
N GLY A 324 -3.55 -8.20 3.52
CA GLY A 324 -4.63 -7.43 4.14
C GLY A 324 -5.97 -7.67 3.43
N ASP A 325 -7.02 -7.94 4.22
CA ASP A 325 -8.34 -8.37 3.77
C ASP A 325 -8.33 -9.62 2.86
N GLY A 326 -7.31 -10.47 2.99
CA GLY A 326 -7.18 -11.73 2.25
C GLY A 326 -7.22 -12.97 3.16
N PRO A 327 -8.31 -13.25 3.90
CA PRO A 327 -8.37 -14.43 4.75
C PRO A 327 -8.42 -15.74 3.95
N THR A 328 -7.81 -16.79 4.49
CA THR A 328 -8.07 -18.17 4.05
C THR A 328 -9.00 -18.89 5.04
N THR A 329 -9.45 -20.09 4.69
CA THR A 329 -10.18 -20.97 5.60
C THR A 329 -9.26 -21.77 6.54
N LEU A 330 -7.94 -21.67 6.36
CA LEU A 330 -6.97 -22.42 7.15
C LEU A 330 -6.69 -21.70 8.48
N LEU A 331 -7.22 -22.26 9.56
CA LEU A 331 -7.11 -21.71 10.92
C LEU A 331 -6.95 -22.80 11.98
N ASP A 332 -6.37 -22.43 13.12
CA ASP A 332 -6.40 -23.22 14.36
C ASP A 332 -6.87 -22.31 15.51
N ALA A 333 -7.63 -22.88 16.44
CA ALA A 333 -8.27 -22.14 17.51
C ALA A 333 -8.04 -22.76 18.89
N ARG A 334 -7.87 -21.88 19.89
CA ARG A 334 -7.68 -22.24 21.30
C ARG A 334 -8.66 -21.47 22.18
N SER A 335 -9.08 -22.07 23.28
CA SER A 335 -9.81 -21.39 24.35
C SER A 335 -8.90 -21.14 25.55
N ALA A 336 -9.00 -19.95 26.15
CA ALA A 336 -8.39 -19.63 27.43
C ALA A 336 -9.49 -19.60 28.51
N GLY A 337 -9.24 -20.24 29.65
CA GLY A 337 -10.19 -20.29 30.76
C GLY A 337 -10.58 -18.90 31.29
N THR A 338 -11.67 -18.85 32.07
CA THR A 338 -12.23 -17.62 32.66
C THR A 338 -11.30 -16.94 33.67
N ASP A 339 -10.31 -17.68 34.19
CA ASP A 339 -9.15 -17.11 34.87
C ASP A 339 -7.98 -17.05 33.87
N PRO A 340 -7.72 -15.89 33.23
CA PRO A 340 -6.60 -15.73 32.31
C PRO A 340 -5.23 -16.04 32.94
N ARG A 341 -5.14 -16.10 34.29
CA ARG A 341 -3.92 -16.48 35.02
C ARG A 341 -3.75 -17.98 35.16
N ARG A 342 -4.84 -18.76 35.05
CA ARG A 342 -4.82 -20.23 34.89
C ARG A 342 -4.75 -20.57 33.40
N LYS A 343 -3.55 -20.34 32.87
CA LYS A 343 -3.06 -20.39 31.49
C LYS A 343 -3.19 -21.75 30.77
N ARG A 344 -4.37 -22.38 30.80
CA ARG A 344 -4.65 -23.58 30.00
C ARG A 344 -5.34 -23.17 28.70
N PHE A 345 -4.61 -23.31 27.60
CA PHE A 345 -5.11 -23.04 26.26
C PHE A 345 -5.52 -24.36 25.60
N ALA A 346 -6.81 -24.69 25.61
CA ALA A 346 -7.31 -25.95 25.06
C ALA A 346 -7.68 -25.79 23.58
N PRO A 347 -7.43 -26.79 22.70
CA PRO A 347 -7.99 -26.79 21.35
C PRO A 347 -9.52 -26.67 21.39
N VAL A 348 -10.07 -25.90 20.45
CA VAL A 348 -11.53 -25.72 20.29
C VAL A 348 -11.92 -25.80 18.82
N SER A 349 -13.08 -26.37 18.54
CA SER A 349 -13.69 -26.35 17.21
C SER A 349 -14.67 -25.18 17.12
N LEU A 350 -14.46 -24.31 16.14
CA LEU A 350 -15.34 -23.17 15.86
C LEU A 350 -16.44 -23.57 14.86
N SER A 351 -17.63 -23.00 14.99
CA SER A 351 -18.67 -23.09 13.95
C SER A 351 -18.22 -22.41 12.65
N ALA A 352 -18.86 -22.73 11.51
CA ALA A 352 -18.51 -22.10 10.23
C ALA A 352 -18.63 -20.56 10.25
N GLN A 353 -19.61 -20.04 10.99
CA GLN A 353 -19.78 -18.61 11.17
C GLN A 353 -18.62 -18.00 11.98
N GLU A 354 -18.27 -18.61 13.12
CA GLU A 354 -17.15 -18.14 13.95
C GLU A 354 -15.81 -18.24 13.21
N GLN A 355 -15.60 -19.29 12.41
CA GLN A 355 -14.43 -19.43 11.55
C GLN A 355 -14.32 -18.25 10.59
N ALA A 356 -15.41 -17.89 9.91
CA ALA A 356 -15.43 -16.79 8.96
C ALA A 356 -15.22 -15.42 9.63
N GLU A 357 -15.80 -15.22 10.82
CA GLU A 357 -15.62 -13.98 11.60
C GLU A 357 -14.20 -13.85 12.14
N ALA A 358 -13.64 -14.92 12.69
CA ALA A 358 -12.25 -14.98 13.17
C ALA A 358 -11.28 -14.72 12.03
N ALA A 359 -11.50 -15.34 10.85
CA ALA A 359 -10.66 -15.16 9.68
C ALA A 359 -10.67 -13.72 9.17
N ARG A 360 -11.85 -13.10 9.06
CA ARG A 360 -11.97 -11.68 8.71
C ARG A 360 -11.22 -10.80 9.70
N ALA A 361 -11.49 -10.94 11.00
CA ALA A 361 -10.83 -10.13 12.01
C ALA A 361 -9.30 -10.32 12.05
N ALA A 362 -8.81 -11.55 11.84
CA ALA A 362 -7.39 -11.86 11.87
C ALA A 362 -6.64 -11.26 10.68
N CYS A 363 -7.24 -11.26 9.49
CA CYS A 363 -6.57 -10.89 8.25
C CYS A 363 -6.89 -9.47 7.73
N THR A 364 -7.63 -8.65 8.48
CA THR A 364 -7.82 -7.22 8.14
C THR A 364 -6.50 -6.45 8.18
N TYR A 365 -6.40 -5.35 7.44
CA TYR A 365 -5.26 -4.42 7.55
C TYR A 365 -5.09 -3.97 9.01
N PRO A 366 -3.87 -4.04 9.57
CA PRO A 366 -3.59 -3.48 10.88
C PRO A 366 -3.96 -1.99 10.97
N PRO A 367 -4.43 -1.53 12.13
CA PRO A 367 -4.81 -0.14 12.36
C PRO A 367 -3.61 0.83 12.34
#